data_AF-A0A5C6PPC5-F1
#
_entry.id   AF-A0A5C6PPC5-F1
#
_cell.length_a   1.000
_cell.length_b   1.000
_cell.length_c   1.000
_cell.angle_alpha   90.00
_cell.angle_beta   90.00
_cell.angle_gamma   90.00
#
_symmetry.space_group_name_H-M   'P 1'
#
loop_
_entity.id
_entity.type
_entity.pdbx_description
1 polymer ?
#
loop_
_entity_poly.entity_id
_entity_poly.type
_entity_poly.pdbx_seq_one_letter_code
_entity_poly.pdbx_strand_id
1 'polypeptide(L)'
;MDQLQTINQVVEELNSSERTKLLYLCGSFETEHSTESLKELLGHKVLHDDTGQLLLGELMVRLRRFDILRKVCKTTRDEVERTLSSRHFVPKFRVLMANISEDLASDDLNSLKFLLSQVLPREKLEKSKSFLDVVIELEKLDKVSSHSVDLVEECLVGIGRLDLTRKVSAYKKSVAENIPISSSRDQSFQNQLESYRFTSNPRGGCLIIDCVGNDGDLLEQTFKALQFRVVVHKWLGGDQILPAIKETIRQRQYTEGDAFVCCIISRGTSNHLLGTDSCITGLPVDSVSQQFTAKGCPALAGKPKLLFIQRYNVAECQPHNWREHQDEDLETDGFNGHTTVDSIPENADVFWSHCWTDEHQLEEGPHFSAYLKALTDALLKGQRRYGTSMFT
;
A
#
# COMPACT_ATOMS: atom_id res chain seq x y z
N MET A 1 28.52 0.12 15.40
CA MET A 1 28.35 1.51 14.92
C MET A 1 26.86 1.77 15.03
N ASP A 2 26.44 2.90 15.56
CA ASP A 2 25.02 3.23 15.64
C ASP A 2 24.43 3.20 14.21
N GLN A 3 23.34 2.44 14.00
CA GLN A 3 22.74 2.29 12.67
C GLN A 3 22.24 3.63 12.15
N LEU A 4 21.77 4.50 13.04
CA LEU A 4 21.36 5.86 12.71
C LEU A 4 22.54 6.72 12.23
N GLN A 5 23.70 6.60 12.88
CA GLN A 5 24.94 7.27 12.45
C GLN A 5 25.39 6.78 11.06
N THR A 6 25.23 5.48 10.79
CA THR A 6 25.56 4.86 9.50
C THR A 6 24.68 5.41 8.39
N ILE A 7 23.37 5.48 8.61
CA ILE A 7 22.39 6.06 7.67
C ILE A 7 22.74 7.52 7.39
N ASN A 8 22.97 8.33 8.42
CA ASN A 8 23.32 9.75 8.28
C ASN A 8 24.56 9.94 7.42
N GLN A 9 25.61 9.15 7.67
CA GLN A 9 26.84 9.22 6.89
C GLN A 9 26.64 8.82 5.43
N VAL A 10 25.80 7.82 5.14
CA VAL A 10 25.45 7.48 3.75
C VAL A 10 24.71 8.63 3.08
N VAL A 11 23.70 9.21 3.73
CA VAL A 11 22.91 10.31 3.14
C VAL A 11 23.78 11.53 2.82
N GLU A 12 24.76 11.84 3.67
CA GLU A 12 25.70 12.96 3.50
C GLU A 12 26.66 12.76 2.32
N GLU A 13 27.13 11.53 2.11
CA GLU A 13 28.10 11.18 1.06
C GLU A 13 27.49 11.05 -0.35
N LEU A 14 26.16 10.98 -0.46
CA LEU A 14 25.44 10.89 -1.73
C LEU A 14 25.16 12.27 -2.32
N ASN A 15 25.26 12.44 -3.64
CA ASN A 15 24.84 13.66 -4.32
C ASN A 15 23.30 13.69 -4.56
N SER A 16 22.78 14.80 -5.08
CA SER A 16 21.32 14.96 -5.30
C SER A 16 20.73 13.88 -6.23
N SER A 17 21.41 13.57 -7.34
CA SER A 17 20.96 12.53 -8.28
C SER A 17 20.99 11.14 -7.66
N GLU A 18 22.00 10.84 -6.85
CA GLU A 18 22.14 9.56 -6.16
C GLU A 18 21.08 9.40 -5.07
N ARG A 19 20.73 10.48 -4.36
CA ARG A 19 19.65 10.50 -3.37
C ARG A 19 18.28 10.21 -4.02
N THR A 20 17.98 10.85 -5.15
CA THR A 20 16.76 10.56 -5.93
C THR A 20 16.71 9.09 -6.35
N LYS A 21 17.81 8.57 -6.88
CA LYS A 21 17.91 7.17 -7.29
C LYS A 21 17.73 6.22 -6.10
N LEU A 22 18.32 6.52 -4.95
CA LEU A 22 18.18 5.73 -3.73
C LEU A 22 16.71 5.69 -3.27
N LEU A 23 16.04 6.85 -3.22
CA LEU A 23 14.62 6.93 -2.83
C LEU A 23 13.73 6.09 -3.74
N TYR A 24 13.97 6.17 -5.05
CA TYR A 24 13.26 5.35 -6.02
C TYR A 24 13.48 3.85 -5.77
N LEU A 25 14.73 3.42 -5.54
CA LEU A 25 15.05 2.02 -5.23
C LEU A 25 14.36 1.53 -3.95
N CYS A 26 14.17 2.42 -2.97
CA CYS A 26 13.44 2.14 -1.74
C CYS A 26 11.91 2.15 -1.90
N GLY A 27 11.39 2.47 -3.09
CA GLY A 27 9.95 2.43 -3.40
C GLY A 27 9.18 3.72 -3.11
N SER A 28 9.86 4.86 -2.94
CA SER A 28 9.18 6.15 -2.79
C SER A 28 8.62 6.66 -4.13
N PHE A 29 7.45 7.31 -4.07
CA PHE A 29 6.80 7.99 -5.21
C PHE A 29 7.03 9.51 -5.22
N GLU A 30 7.91 10.01 -4.35
CA GLU A 30 8.19 11.44 -4.21
C GLU A 30 9.31 11.88 -5.17
N THR A 31 9.09 13.02 -5.82
CA THR A 31 10.02 13.62 -6.81
C THR A 31 10.80 14.82 -6.24
N GLU A 32 10.46 15.29 -5.03
CA GLU A 32 11.16 16.36 -4.31
C GLU A 32 11.74 15.81 -3.01
N HIS A 33 12.92 16.29 -2.59
CA HIS A 33 13.74 15.59 -1.61
C HIS A 33 14.31 16.53 -0.54
N SER A 34 13.96 16.29 0.72
CA SER A 34 14.78 16.70 1.87
C SER A 34 15.69 15.56 2.29
N THR A 35 16.85 15.90 2.85
CA THR A 35 17.75 14.92 3.47
C THR A 35 17.10 14.19 4.64
N GLU A 36 16.14 14.83 5.28
CA GLU A 36 15.33 14.36 6.40
C GLU A 36 14.41 13.22 5.96
N SER A 37 13.68 13.39 4.84
CA SER A 37 12.77 12.35 4.32
C SER A 37 13.51 11.05 3.96
N LEU A 38 14.75 11.18 3.45
CA LEU A 38 15.58 10.03 3.10
C LEU A 38 16.12 9.32 4.34
N LYS A 39 16.48 10.07 5.38
CA LYS A 39 16.90 9.53 6.68
C LYS A 39 15.76 8.81 7.38
N GLU A 40 14.54 9.35 7.33
CA GLU A 40 13.35 8.72 7.89
C GLU A 40 13.01 7.41 7.16
N LEU A 41 13.00 7.42 5.82
CA LEU A 41 12.73 6.23 5.01
C LEU A 41 13.76 5.12 5.26
N LEU A 42 15.05 5.47 5.29
CA LEU A 42 16.10 4.52 5.63
C LEU A 42 16.01 4.09 7.09
N GLY A 43 15.68 5.00 8.01
CA GLY A 43 15.45 4.69 9.41
C GLY A 43 14.40 3.58 9.57
N HIS A 44 13.23 3.77 8.98
CA HIS A 44 12.15 2.79 9.04
C HIS A 44 12.52 1.44 8.39
N LYS A 45 13.37 1.43 7.35
CA LYS A 45 13.75 0.18 6.64
C LYS A 45 14.99 -0.51 7.20
N VAL A 46 15.88 0.21 7.89
CA VAL A 46 17.21 -0.28 8.31
C VAL A 46 17.29 -0.53 9.82
N LEU A 47 16.48 0.16 10.64
CA LEU A 47 16.61 0.10 12.11
C LEU A 47 16.04 -1.17 12.77
N HIS A 48 15.37 -2.05 12.02
CA HIS A 48 14.58 -3.13 12.62
C HIS A 48 15.22 -4.53 12.59
N ASP A 49 16.35 -4.78 11.92
CA ASP A 49 17.00 -6.12 11.92
C ASP A 49 18.41 -6.11 11.28
N ASP A 50 19.18 -7.22 11.40
CA ASP A 50 20.44 -7.49 10.69
C ASP A 50 20.29 -7.39 9.16
N THR A 51 19.06 -7.56 8.65
CA THR A 51 18.70 -7.35 7.24
C THR A 51 18.88 -5.91 6.76
N GLY A 52 18.83 -4.92 7.66
CA GLY A 52 19.01 -3.50 7.32
C GLY A 52 20.39 -3.20 6.76
N GLN A 53 21.44 -3.83 7.29
CA GLN A 53 22.79 -3.69 6.76
C GLN A 53 22.94 -4.35 5.38
N LEU A 54 22.26 -5.46 5.14
CA LEU A 54 22.23 -6.13 3.84
C LEU A 54 21.51 -5.30 2.78
N LEU A 55 20.37 -4.67 3.15
CA LEU A 55 19.66 -3.72 2.28
C LEU A 55 20.55 -2.52 1.95
N LEU A 56 21.21 -1.92 2.95
CA LEU A 56 22.10 -0.79 2.73
C LEU A 56 23.28 -1.17 1.81
N GLY A 57 23.85 -2.35 2.02
CA GLY A 57 24.88 -2.92 1.15
C GLY A 57 24.39 -3.12 -0.29
N GLU A 58 23.19 -3.68 -0.48
CA GLU A 58 22.59 -3.83 -1.80
C GLU A 58 22.38 -2.47 -2.48
N LEU A 59 21.79 -1.49 -1.77
CA LEU A 59 21.57 -0.14 -2.30
C LEU A 59 22.88 0.50 -2.77
N MET A 60 23.96 0.41 -1.98
CA MET A 60 25.26 0.95 -2.38
C MET A 60 25.84 0.26 -3.62
N VAL A 61 25.65 -1.05 -3.76
CA VAL A 61 26.03 -1.79 -4.97
C VAL A 61 25.20 -1.31 -6.17
N ARG A 62 23.88 -1.09 -6.02
CA ARG A 62 23.00 -0.57 -7.09
C ARG A 62 23.29 0.89 -7.46
N LEU A 63 23.80 1.69 -6.53
CA LEU A 63 24.27 3.06 -6.79
C LEU A 63 25.71 3.10 -7.32
N ARG A 64 26.41 1.95 -7.38
CA ARG A 64 27.83 1.83 -7.72
C ARG A 64 28.77 2.63 -6.80
N ARG A 65 28.34 2.96 -5.58
CA ARG A 65 29.11 3.68 -4.56
C ARG A 65 29.94 2.73 -3.69
N PHE A 66 30.91 2.07 -4.33
CA PHE A 66 31.79 1.10 -3.66
C PHE A 66 32.74 1.76 -2.64
N ASP A 67 32.97 3.06 -2.78
CA ASP A 67 33.67 3.89 -1.81
C ASP A 67 32.89 3.98 -0.49
N ILE A 68 31.59 4.30 -0.54
CA ILE A 68 30.71 4.31 0.65
C ILE A 68 30.55 2.90 1.20
N LEU A 69 30.42 1.89 0.33
CA LEU A 69 30.30 0.49 0.75
C LEU A 69 31.49 0.05 1.62
N ARG A 70 32.72 0.39 1.20
CA ARG A 70 33.93 0.07 1.98
C ARG A 70 34.07 0.93 3.23
N LYS A 71 33.82 2.24 3.12
CA LYS A 71 34.05 3.22 4.19
C LYS A 71 33.02 3.10 5.32
N VAL A 72 31.76 2.95 4.97
CA VAL A 72 30.61 3.05 5.89
C VAL A 72 30.05 1.66 6.21
N CYS A 73 29.76 0.85 5.18
CA CYS A 73 29.18 -0.49 5.36
C CYS A 73 30.23 -1.56 5.73
N LYS A 74 31.53 -1.23 5.67
CA LYS A 74 32.66 -2.12 5.99
C LYS A 74 32.61 -3.47 5.26
N THR A 75 32.08 -3.49 4.04
CA THR A 75 31.96 -4.70 3.22
C THR A 75 32.43 -4.41 1.79
N THR A 76 32.65 -5.48 1.02
CA THR A 76 33.05 -5.40 -0.39
C THR A 76 31.91 -5.77 -1.32
N ARG A 77 32.01 -5.35 -2.59
CA ARG A 77 31.05 -5.73 -3.63
C ARG A 77 30.89 -7.25 -3.71
N ASP A 78 32.00 -7.99 -3.70
CA ASP A 78 31.99 -9.45 -3.85
C ASP A 78 31.34 -10.14 -2.64
N GLU A 79 31.49 -9.60 -1.43
CA GLU A 79 30.81 -10.09 -0.23
C GLU A 79 29.31 -9.87 -0.30
N VAL A 80 28.90 -8.67 -0.72
CA VAL A 80 27.50 -8.34 -0.91
C VAL A 80 26.90 -9.22 -2.00
N GLU A 81 27.51 -9.33 -3.17
CA GLU A 81 27.01 -10.18 -4.27
C GLU A 81 26.92 -11.67 -3.88
N ARG A 82 27.89 -12.19 -3.11
CA ARG A 82 27.82 -13.55 -2.55
C ARG A 82 26.61 -13.72 -1.62
N THR A 83 26.33 -12.73 -0.79
CA THR A 83 25.20 -12.75 0.15
C THR A 83 23.85 -12.58 -0.59
N LEU A 84 23.83 -11.72 -1.61
CA LEU A 84 22.65 -11.43 -2.43
C LEU A 84 22.32 -12.53 -3.43
N SER A 85 23.23 -13.47 -3.69
CA SER A 85 23.00 -14.61 -4.60
C SER A 85 21.79 -15.48 -4.18
N SER A 86 21.35 -15.38 -2.93
CA SER A 86 20.15 -16.05 -2.39
C SER A 86 19.05 -15.08 -1.93
N ARG A 87 19.36 -13.81 -1.64
CA ARG A 87 18.44 -12.85 -1.01
C ARG A 87 18.62 -11.42 -1.56
N HIS A 88 17.66 -10.92 -2.34
CA HIS A 88 17.55 -9.52 -2.78
C HIS A 88 16.46 -8.81 -1.97
N PHE A 89 16.76 -7.58 -1.53
CA PHE A 89 15.87 -6.73 -0.74
C PHE A 89 15.30 -5.58 -1.57
N VAL A 90 15.93 -5.27 -2.70
CA VAL A 90 15.47 -4.23 -3.63
C VAL A 90 14.65 -4.86 -4.77
N PRO A 91 13.44 -4.35 -5.06
CA PRO A 91 12.60 -4.83 -6.14
C PRO A 91 13.31 -4.96 -7.49
N LYS A 92 13.18 -6.11 -8.17
CA LYS A 92 13.79 -6.33 -9.50
C LYS A 92 13.31 -5.30 -10.53
N PHE A 93 12.03 -4.93 -10.48
CA PHE A 93 11.46 -3.88 -11.31
C PHE A 93 12.13 -2.51 -11.07
N ARG A 94 12.33 -2.11 -9.81
CA ARG A 94 13.01 -0.85 -9.46
C ARG A 94 14.45 -0.87 -9.95
N VAL A 95 15.15 -1.99 -9.78
CA VAL A 95 16.52 -2.16 -10.30
C VAL A 95 16.55 -2.04 -11.83
N LEU A 96 15.58 -2.63 -12.55
CA LEU A 96 15.48 -2.51 -14.00
C LEU A 96 15.32 -1.03 -14.43
N MET A 97 14.36 -0.31 -13.86
CA MET A 97 14.09 1.08 -14.23
C MET A 97 15.25 2.01 -13.87
N ALA A 98 15.92 1.75 -12.74
CA ALA A 98 17.12 2.46 -12.35
C ALA A 98 18.28 2.22 -13.32
N ASN A 99 18.48 0.98 -13.78
CA ASN A 99 19.51 0.66 -14.78
C ASN A 99 19.19 1.27 -16.14
N ILE A 100 17.92 1.24 -16.56
CA ILE A 100 17.46 1.91 -17.79
C ILE A 100 17.74 3.42 -17.69
N SER A 101 17.44 4.04 -16.54
CA SER A 101 17.71 5.47 -16.32
C SER A 101 19.20 5.82 -16.37
N GLU A 102 20.10 4.93 -15.92
CA GLU A 102 21.55 5.15 -16.02
C GLU A 102 22.04 5.13 -17.47
N ASP A 103 21.44 4.28 -18.29
CA ASP A 103 21.86 4.05 -19.66
C ASP A 103 21.16 4.97 -20.67
N LEU A 104 20.21 5.81 -20.24
CA LEU A 104 19.50 6.78 -21.09
C LEU A 104 20.22 8.14 -21.12
N ALA A 105 20.46 8.67 -22.31
CA ALA A 105 20.98 10.02 -22.48
C ALA A 105 19.86 11.07 -22.28
N SER A 106 20.23 12.33 -22.09
CA SER A 106 19.27 13.45 -22.00
C SER A 106 18.39 13.58 -23.24
N ASP A 107 18.94 13.34 -24.42
CA ASP A 107 18.21 13.41 -25.69
C ASP A 107 17.22 12.26 -25.84
N ASP A 108 17.59 11.07 -25.35
CA ASP A 108 16.67 9.93 -25.26
C ASP A 108 15.51 10.25 -24.32
N LEU A 109 15.78 10.86 -23.17
CA LEU A 109 14.75 11.28 -22.21
C LEU A 109 13.80 12.29 -22.83
N ASN A 110 14.30 13.29 -23.56
CA ASN A 110 13.45 14.26 -24.25
C ASN A 110 12.59 13.61 -25.33
N SER A 111 13.15 12.64 -26.06
CA SER A 111 12.41 11.85 -27.05
C SER A 111 11.32 10.99 -26.39
N LEU A 112 11.61 10.37 -25.24
CA LEU A 112 10.63 9.63 -24.44
C LEU A 112 9.50 10.54 -23.94
N LYS A 113 9.83 11.72 -23.41
CA LYS A 113 8.83 12.71 -22.98
C LYS A 113 7.91 13.11 -24.13
N PHE A 114 8.45 13.25 -25.34
CA PHE A 114 7.65 13.55 -26.53
C PHE A 114 6.66 12.42 -26.84
N LEU A 115 7.10 11.16 -26.87
CA LEU A 115 6.23 10.00 -27.08
C LEU A 115 5.14 9.89 -25.99
N LEU A 116 5.49 10.21 -24.75
CA LEU A 116 4.59 10.16 -23.60
C LEU A 116 3.66 11.38 -23.47
N SER A 117 3.76 12.37 -24.35
CA SER A 117 2.92 13.59 -24.31
C SER A 117 1.41 13.32 -24.41
N GLN A 118 1.02 12.17 -24.97
CA GLN A 118 -0.38 11.73 -25.05
C GLN A 118 -0.84 10.97 -23.79
N VAL A 119 0.10 10.52 -22.97
CA VAL A 119 -0.16 9.70 -21.77
C VAL A 119 -0.04 10.54 -20.51
N LEU A 120 0.96 11.42 -20.44
CA LEU A 120 1.26 12.27 -19.30
C LEU A 120 0.96 13.75 -19.62
N PRO A 121 0.37 14.50 -18.67
CA PRO A 121 0.22 15.95 -18.81
C PRO A 121 1.57 16.63 -19.06
N ARG A 122 1.58 17.59 -19.99
CA ARG A 122 2.80 18.33 -20.38
C ARG A 122 3.50 18.95 -19.17
N GLU A 123 2.74 19.50 -18.22
CA GLU A 123 3.30 20.07 -16.99
C GLU A 123 4.17 19.07 -16.20
N LYS A 124 3.73 17.81 -16.10
CA LYS A 124 4.47 16.76 -15.37
C LYS A 124 5.73 16.37 -16.12
N LEU A 125 5.64 16.23 -17.44
CA LEU A 125 6.79 15.92 -18.31
C LEU A 125 7.87 17.00 -18.28
N GLU A 126 7.49 18.27 -18.21
CA GLU A 126 8.43 19.39 -18.08
C GLU A 126 9.14 19.37 -16.71
N LYS A 127 8.44 19.01 -15.63
CA LYS A 127 9.01 18.92 -14.27
C LYS A 127 9.93 17.70 -14.07
N SER A 128 9.69 16.60 -14.78
CA SER A 128 10.53 15.39 -14.68
C SER A 128 11.96 15.66 -15.15
N LYS A 129 12.98 15.50 -14.31
CA LYS A 129 14.39 15.75 -14.67
C LYS A 129 15.12 14.50 -15.14
N SER A 130 14.62 13.34 -14.76
CA SER A 130 15.19 12.03 -15.05
C SER A 130 14.14 11.07 -15.61
N PHE A 131 14.59 9.94 -16.17
CA PHE A 131 13.68 8.85 -16.56
C PHE A 131 12.94 8.27 -15.35
N LEU A 132 13.58 8.22 -14.17
CA LEU A 132 12.93 7.76 -12.95
C LEU A 132 11.75 8.65 -12.55
N ASP A 133 11.85 9.97 -12.70
CA ASP A 133 10.72 10.87 -12.43
C ASP A 133 9.54 10.58 -13.38
N VAL A 134 9.82 10.29 -14.65
CA VAL A 134 8.81 9.91 -15.63
C VAL A 134 8.15 8.59 -15.23
N VAL A 135 8.94 7.58 -14.83
CA VAL A 135 8.42 6.28 -14.38
C VAL A 135 7.55 6.44 -13.15
N ILE A 136 7.95 7.24 -12.15
CA ILE A 136 7.13 7.54 -10.97
C ILE A 136 5.76 8.12 -11.38
N GLU A 137 5.73 9.07 -12.32
CA GLU A 137 4.47 9.65 -12.79
C GLU A 137 3.62 8.64 -13.57
N LEU A 138 4.24 7.73 -14.31
CA LEU A 138 3.53 6.63 -14.98
C LEU A 138 2.98 5.61 -13.97
N GLU A 139 3.71 5.31 -12.90
CA GLU A 139 3.25 4.43 -11.82
C GLU A 139 2.07 5.04 -11.07
N LYS A 140 2.11 6.35 -10.77
CA LYS A 140 0.97 7.08 -10.16
C LYS A 140 -0.30 7.00 -11.00
N LEU A 141 -0.17 6.90 -12.32
CA LEU A 141 -1.28 6.73 -13.24
C LEU A 141 -1.63 5.27 -13.54
N ASP A 142 -0.96 4.31 -12.88
CA ASP A 142 -1.14 2.86 -13.07
C ASP A 142 -0.93 2.45 -14.54
N LYS A 143 0.03 3.11 -15.20
CA LYS A 143 0.44 2.81 -16.59
C LYS A 143 1.67 1.92 -16.65
N VAL A 144 2.48 1.93 -15.60
CA VAL A 144 3.69 1.10 -15.47
C VAL A 144 3.68 0.47 -14.08
N SER A 145 4.07 -0.80 -14.00
CA SER A 145 4.26 -1.54 -12.74
C SER A 145 5.24 -2.70 -12.95
N SER A 146 5.53 -3.46 -11.90
CA SER A 146 6.34 -4.69 -11.99
C SER A 146 5.79 -5.74 -12.95
N HIS A 147 4.48 -5.70 -13.24
CA HIS A 147 3.79 -6.62 -14.15
C HIS A 147 3.43 -5.98 -15.50
N SER A 148 3.36 -4.65 -15.57
CA SER A 148 3.00 -3.89 -16.77
C SER A 148 4.17 -3.01 -17.18
N VAL A 149 5.06 -3.54 -18.03
CA VAL A 149 6.24 -2.82 -18.54
C VAL A 149 6.19 -2.60 -20.05
N ASP A 150 5.08 -2.95 -20.70
CA ASP A 150 4.86 -2.85 -22.14
C ASP A 150 5.00 -1.41 -22.66
N LEU A 151 4.38 -0.44 -21.96
CA LEU A 151 4.48 0.96 -22.34
C LEU A 151 5.94 1.45 -22.34
N VAL A 152 6.74 1.02 -21.37
CA VAL A 152 8.18 1.35 -21.31
C VAL A 152 8.91 0.71 -22.49
N GLU A 153 8.63 -0.55 -22.78
CA GLU A 153 9.23 -1.26 -23.92
C GLU A 153 8.89 -0.59 -25.26
N GLU A 154 7.62 -0.26 -25.48
CA GLU A 154 7.13 0.47 -26.67
C GLU A 154 7.82 1.82 -26.82
N CYS A 155 7.96 2.58 -25.73
CA CYS A 155 8.64 3.87 -25.75
C CYS A 155 10.14 3.71 -26.09
N LEU A 156 10.81 2.70 -25.52
CA LEU A 156 12.22 2.39 -25.80
C LEU A 156 12.44 1.96 -27.26
N VAL A 157 11.52 1.18 -27.82
CA VAL A 157 11.50 0.85 -29.26
C VAL A 157 11.31 2.11 -30.09
N GLY A 158 10.37 2.98 -29.69
CA GLY A 158 10.06 4.24 -30.38
C GLY A 158 11.24 5.20 -30.46
N ILE A 159 12.12 5.23 -29.45
CA ILE A 159 13.37 6.02 -29.47
C ILE A 159 14.56 5.26 -30.06
N GLY A 160 14.38 4.02 -30.54
CA GLY A 160 15.44 3.22 -31.15
C GLY A 160 16.43 2.58 -30.17
N ARG A 161 16.14 2.57 -28.86
CA ARG A 161 16.99 1.95 -27.82
C ARG A 161 16.70 0.45 -27.67
N LEU A 162 17.08 -0.30 -28.70
CA LEU A 162 16.88 -1.76 -28.79
C LEU A 162 17.73 -2.54 -27.76
N ASP A 163 18.83 -1.97 -27.29
CA ASP A 163 19.62 -2.50 -26.18
C ASP A 163 18.84 -2.51 -24.85
N LEU A 164 18.14 -1.42 -24.55
CA LEU A 164 17.30 -1.30 -23.35
C LEU A 164 16.01 -2.09 -23.48
N THR A 165 15.43 -2.13 -24.68
CA THR A 165 14.29 -3.00 -24.99
C THR A 165 14.59 -4.45 -24.63
N ARG A 166 15.75 -4.98 -25.03
CA ARG A 166 16.17 -6.34 -24.67
C ARG A 166 16.27 -6.58 -23.16
N LYS A 167 16.67 -5.58 -22.37
CA LYS A 167 16.68 -5.68 -20.89
C LYS A 167 15.27 -5.81 -20.34
N VAL A 168 14.30 -5.05 -20.88
CA VAL A 168 12.88 -5.16 -20.51
C VAL A 168 12.32 -6.52 -20.91
N SER A 169 12.59 -7.00 -22.12
CA SER A 169 12.13 -8.32 -22.56
C SER A 169 12.73 -9.47 -21.72
N ALA A 170 14.01 -9.36 -21.32
CA ALA A 170 14.64 -10.32 -20.41
C ALA A 170 13.98 -10.32 -19.03
N TYR A 171 13.66 -9.15 -18.50
CA TYR A 171 12.89 -9.03 -17.27
C TYR A 171 11.51 -9.70 -17.39
N LYS A 172 10.75 -9.42 -18.46
CA LYS A 172 9.45 -10.05 -18.72
C LYS A 172 9.54 -11.58 -18.72
N LYS A 173 10.54 -12.15 -19.39
CA LYS A 173 10.80 -13.60 -19.40
C LYS A 173 11.09 -14.14 -18.00
N SER A 174 11.95 -13.46 -17.23
CA SER A 174 12.27 -13.85 -15.86
C SER A 174 11.05 -13.80 -14.93
N VAL A 175 10.10 -12.91 -15.17
CA VAL A 175 8.85 -12.83 -14.40
C VAL A 175 7.89 -13.95 -14.81
N ALA A 176 7.81 -14.28 -16.10
CA ALA A 176 6.96 -15.35 -16.63
C ALA A 176 7.44 -16.76 -16.23
N GLU A 177 8.76 -16.98 -16.13
CA GLU A 177 9.35 -18.27 -15.72
C GLU A 177 9.22 -18.53 -14.20
N ASN A 178 8.85 -17.52 -13.40
CA ASN A 178 8.67 -17.63 -11.95
C ASN A 178 7.22 -17.90 -11.51
N ILE A 179 6.34 -18.37 -12.42
CA ILE A 179 5.02 -18.90 -12.05
C ILE A 179 5.21 -20.35 -11.54
N PRO A 180 5.04 -20.66 -10.23
CA PRO A 180 5.44 -21.96 -9.70
C PRO A 180 4.36 -23.01 -9.92
N ILE A 181 4.70 -24.04 -10.69
CA ILE A 181 4.21 -25.41 -10.45
C ILE A 181 5.00 -25.94 -9.25
N SER A 182 4.30 -26.11 -8.13
CA SER A 182 4.60 -26.90 -6.91
C SER A 182 6.06 -27.21 -6.50
N SER A 183 6.32 -26.89 -5.22
CA SER A 183 7.24 -27.51 -4.26
C SER A 183 8.76 -27.27 -4.39
N SER A 184 9.24 -26.24 -3.70
CA SER A 184 10.37 -26.32 -2.76
C SER A 184 10.37 -25.06 -1.88
N ARG A 185 10.55 -25.26 -0.57
CA ARG A 185 10.11 -24.36 0.51
C ARG A 185 11.05 -23.19 0.85
N ASP A 186 12.06 -22.88 0.04
CA ASP A 186 13.11 -21.93 0.44
C ASP A 186 13.46 -20.81 -0.58
N GLN A 187 12.58 -20.50 -1.53
CA GLN A 187 12.80 -19.38 -2.48
C GLN A 187 11.63 -18.38 -2.56
N SER A 188 10.68 -18.41 -1.61
CA SER A 188 9.47 -17.57 -1.67
C SER A 188 9.60 -16.15 -1.08
N PHE A 189 10.73 -15.77 -0.46
CA PHE A 189 10.78 -14.54 0.32
C PHE A 189 11.05 -13.24 -0.48
N GLN A 190 11.54 -13.30 -1.72
CA GLN A 190 11.86 -12.07 -2.47
C GLN A 190 10.68 -11.50 -3.27
N ASN A 191 9.76 -12.33 -3.74
CA ASN A 191 8.60 -11.86 -4.52
C ASN A 191 7.35 -11.59 -3.65
N GLN A 192 7.34 -12.04 -2.39
CA GLN A 192 6.18 -11.85 -1.49
C GLN A 192 6.13 -10.48 -0.81
N LEU A 193 7.20 -9.67 -0.84
CA LEU A 193 7.20 -8.39 -0.12
C LEU A 193 6.56 -7.22 -0.89
N GLU A 194 6.27 -7.36 -2.18
CA GLU A 194 5.74 -6.26 -3.01
C GLU A 194 4.24 -6.38 -3.29
N SER A 195 3.64 -7.57 -3.15
CA SER A 195 2.22 -7.77 -3.43
C SER A 195 1.63 -8.90 -2.61
N TYR A 196 0.41 -8.70 -2.13
CA TYR A 196 -0.35 -9.77 -1.49
C TYR A 196 -0.72 -10.84 -2.53
N ARG A 197 -0.57 -12.11 -2.15
CA ARG A 197 -1.12 -13.22 -2.92
C ARG A 197 -2.65 -13.07 -2.97
N PHE A 198 -3.23 -12.98 -4.18
CA PHE A 198 -4.65 -12.64 -4.37
C PHE A 198 -5.28 -13.45 -5.53
N THR A 199 -5.17 -14.78 -5.42
CA THR A 199 -5.52 -15.80 -6.42
C THR A 199 -6.72 -16.69 -6.05
N SER A 200 -7.15 -16.69 -4.80
CA SER A 200 -8.24 -17.55 -4.30
C SER A 200 -9.59 -17.22 -4.95
N ASN A 201 -10.46 -18.21 -5.06
CA ASN A 201 -11.84 -18.04 -5.53
C ASN A 201 -12.81 -18.85 -4.63
N PRO A 202 -13.59 -18.20 -3.75
CA PRO A 202 -13.71 -16.75 -3.58
C PRO A 202 -12.41 -16.12 -3.06
N ARG A 203 -12.18 -14.84 -3.41
CA ARG A 203 -10.96 -14.09 -3.05
C ARG A 203 -10.83 -13.85 -1.55
N GLY A 204 -11.94 -13.93 -0.84
CA GLY A 204 -12.04 -13.54 0.57
C GLY A 204 -13.49 -13.48 1.03
N GLY A 205 -13.66 -13.23 2.33
CA GLY A 205 -14.93 -12.80 2.91
C GLY A 205 -15.10 -11.29 2.81
N CYS A 206 -16.34 -10.86 2.61
CA CYS A 206 -16.73 -9.46 2.69
C CYS A 206 -17.94 -9.35 3.63
N LEU A 207 -17.76 -8.64 4.75
CA LEU A 207 -18.80 -8.30 5.69
C LEU A 207 -19.30 -6.89 5.39
N ILE A 208 -20.60 -6.74 5.17
CA ILE A 208 -21.25 -5.44 5.01
C ILE A 208 -22.24 -5.26 6.15
N ILE A 209 -22.05 -4.22 6.96
CA ILE A 209 -22.96 -3.80 8.02
C ILE A 209 -23.58 -2.47 7.57
N ASP A 210 -24.84 -2.51 7.18
CA ASP A 210 -25.59 -1.35 6.72
C ASP A 210 -26.70 -0.98 7.71
N CYS A 211 -26.36 -0.16 8.70
CA CYS A 211 -27.30 0.30 9.73
C CYS A 211 -28.26 1.39 9.22
N VAL A 212 -27.98 1.96 8.05
CA VAL A 212 -28.76 3.08 7.47
C VAL A 212 -29.71 2.59 6.37
N GLY A 213 -29.34 1.54 5.64
CA GLY A 213 -30.16 0.87 4.65
C GLY A 213 -30.08 1.45 3.23
N ASN A 214 -29.10 2.29 2.92
CA ASN A 214 -29.05 3.03 1.66
C ASN A 214 -28.14 2.40 0.60
N ASP A 215 -26.89 2.07 0.95
CA ASP A 215 -25.85 1.70 -0.01
C ASP A 215 -25.33 0.25 0.17
N GLY A 216 -25.89 -0.54 1.09
CA GLY A 216 -25.46 -1.91 1.33
C GLY A 216 -25.57 -2.81 0.08
N ASP A 217 -26.62 -2.63 -0.72
CA ASP A 217 -26.85 -3.43 -1.94
C ASP A 217 -25.87 -3.06 -3.06
N LEU A 218 -25.44 -1.79 -3.13
CA LEU A 218 -24.40 -1.33 -4.05
C LEU A 218 -23.07 -2.05 -3.73
N LEU A 219 -22.67 -2.03 -2.46
CA LEU A 219 -21.45 -2.70 -2.01
C LEU A 219 -21.52 -4.22 -2.20
N GLU A 220 -22.68 -4.84 -1.94
CA GLU A 220 -22.87 -6.26 -2.15
C GLU A 220 -22.63 -6.65 -3.61
N GLN A 221 -23.22 -5.91 -4.55
CA GLN A 221 -23.02 -6.14 -5.99
C GLN A 221 -21.55 -5.95 -6.38
N THR A 222 -20.90 -4.89 -5.89
CA THR A 222 -19.50 -4.59 -6.15
C THR A 222 -18.57 -5.72 -5.70
N PHE A 223 -18.68 -6.15 -4.43
CA PHE A 223 -17.78 -7.17 -3.90
C PHE A 223 -18.09 -8.58 -4.43
N LYS A 224 -19.35 -8.88 -4.80
CA LYS A 224 -19.67 -10.10 -5.56
C LYS A 224 -19.02 -10.06 -6.95
N ALA A 225 -19.05 -8.92 -7.66
CA ALA A 225 -18.38 -8.77 -8.95
C ALA A 225 -16.85 -8.94 -8.85
N LEU A 226 -16.27 -8.53 -7.72
CA LEU A 226 -14.86 -8.76 -7.36
C LEU A 226 -14.59 -10.19 -6.85
N GLN A 227 -15.56 -11.11 -6.89
CA GLN A 227 -15.43 -12.51 -6.47
C GLN A 227 -15.18 -12.72 -4.97
N PHE A 228 -15.71 -11.84 -4.12
CA PHE A 228 -15.77 -12.07 -2.68
C PHE A 228 -17.03 -12.85 -2.28
N ARG A 229 -16.92 -13.61 -1.19
CA ARG A 229 -18.08 -14.16 -0.51
C ARG A 229 -18.66 -13.09 0.41
N VAL A 230 -19.79 -12.51 0.03
CA VAL A 230 -20.40 -11.39 0.74
C VAL A 230 -21.46 -11.86 1.72
N VAL A 231 -21.48 -11.27 2.92
CA VAL A 231 -22.56 -11.34 3.90
C VAL A 231 -22.98 -9.92 4.27
N VAL A 232 -24.30 -9.68 4.29
CA VAL A 232 -24.87 -8.36 4.56
C VAL A 232 -25.75 -8.43 5.81
N HIS A 233 -25.49 -7.54 6.76
CA HIS A 233 -26.35 -7.29 7.91
C HIS A 233 -26.93 -5.89 7.80
N LYS A 234 -28.26 -5.78 7.74
CA LYS A 234 -28.97 -4.51 7.69
C LYS A 234 -29.57 -4.18 9.05
N TRP A 235 -29.65 -2.88 9.36
CA TRP A 235 -30.40 -2.35 10.52
C TRP A 235 -29.91 -2.87 11.88
N LEU A 236 -28.58 -3.00 12.05
CA LEU A 236 -28.01 -3.39 13.34
C LEU A 236 -27.94 -2.19 14.30
N GLY A 237 -28.31 -2.43 15.56
CA GLY A 237 -27.98 -1.54 16.68
C GLY A 237 -26.47 -1.50 16.94
N GLY A 238 -25.99 -0.45 17.60
CA GLY A 238 -24.58 -0.25 17.91
C GLY A 238 -23.99 -1.40 18.75
N ASP A 239 -24.79 -1.94 19.68
CA ASP A 239 -24.44 -3.10 20.51
C ASP A 239 -24.35 -4.41 19.71
N GLN A 240 -25.01 -4.50 18.56
CA GLN A 240 -25.03 -5.67 17.67
C GLN A 240 -23.91 -5.70 16.63
N ILE A 241 -23.30 -4.55 16.31
CA ILE A 241 -22.24 -4.43 15.30
C ILE A 241 -21.04 -5.32 15.66
N LEU A 242 -20.53 -5.20 16.90
CA LEU A 242 -19.34 -5.94 17.32
C LEU A 242 -19.57 -7.47 17.39
N PRO A 243 -20.70 -7.97 17.95
CA PRO A 243 -21.07 -9.38 17.83
C PRO A 243 -21.14 -9.88 16.39
N ALA A 244 -21.73 -9.11 15.46
CA ALA A 244 -21.84 -9.51 14.05
C ALA A 244 -20.45 -9.65 13.38
N ILE A 245 -19.53 -8.73 13.68
CA ILE A 245 -18.14 -8.82 13.22
C ILE A 245 -17.48 -10.09 13.76
N LYS A 246 -17.56 -10.33 15.07
CA LYS A 246 -16.95 -11.49 15.72
C LYS A 246 -17.48 -12.81 15.17
N GLU A 247 -18.80 -12.91 15.00
CA GLU A 247 -19.44 -14.13 14.49
C GLU A 247 -19.02 -14.41 13.04
N THR A 248 -18.98 -13.37 12.19
CA THR A 248 -18.56 -13.51 10.79
C THR A 248 -17.11 -13.97 10.69
N ILE A 249 -16.21 -13.39 11.47
CA ILE A 249 -14.79 -13.73 11.47
C ILE A 249 -14.54 -15.17 11.96
N ARG A 250 -15.37 -15.70 12.87
CA ARG A 250 -15.25 -17.10 13.34
C ARG A 250 -15.59 -18.13 12.27
N GLN A 251 -16.39 -17.74 11.27
CA GLN A 251 -16.79 -18.65 10.21
C GLN A 251 -15.71 -18.76 9.13
N ARG A 252 -15.14 -19.96 9.01
CA ARG A 252 -14.04 -20.26 8.08
C ARG A 252 -14.31 -19.85 6.63
N GLN A 253 -15.56 -20.00 6.17
CA GLN A 253 -15.94 -19.64 4.80
C GLN A 253 -15.66 -18.17 4.43
N TYR A 254 -15.50 -17.27 5.41
CA TYR A 254 -15.16 -15.86 5.19
C TYR A 254 -13.70 -15.54 5.46
N THR A 255 -12.95 -16.39 6.18
CA THR A 255 -11.55 -16.15 6.55
C THR A 255 -10.53 -17.02 5.81
N GLU A 256 -10.98 -18.05 5.08
CA GLU A 256 -10.11 -18.96 4.33
C GLU A 256 -9.51 -18.34 3.06
N GLY A 257 -10.14 -17.31 2.49
CA GLY A 257 -9.65 -16.64 1.29
C GLY A 257 -8.37 -15.82 1.51
N ASP A 258 -7.96 -15.10 0.47
CA ASP A 258 -6.70 -14.35 0.46
C ASP A 258 -6.79 -13.01 1.19
N ALA A 259 -7.99 -12.44 1.32
CA ALA A 259 -8.24 -11.16 1.95
C ALA A 259 -9.56 -11.12 2.74
N PHE A 260 -9.74 -10.07 3.53
CA PHE A 260 -11.01 -9.79 4.19
C PHE A 260 -11.41 -8.34 3.99
N VAL A 261 -12.68 -8.10 3.70
CA VAL A 261 -13.26 -6.76 3.57
C VAL A 261 -14.34 -6.56 4.62
N CYS A 262 -14.32 -5.42 5.30
CA CYS A 262 -15.40 -4.98 6.18
C CYS A 262 -15.90 -3.60 5.73
N CYS A 263 -17.18 -3.50 5.41
CA CYS A 263 -17.84 -2.23 5.12
C CYS A 263 -18.84 -1.92 6.22
N ILE A 264 -18.78 -0.73 6.81
CA ILE A 264 -19.71 -0.29 7.84
C ILE A 264 -20.34 1.03 7.41
N ILE A 265 -21.67 1.05 7.30
CA ILE A 265 -22.49 2.23 7.03
C ILE A 265 -23.33 2.48 8.27
N SER A 266 -23.04 3.56 8.99
CA SER A 266 -23.66 3.81 10.30
C SER A 266 -23.82 5.29 10.58
N ARG A 267 -24.81 5.64 11.39
CA ARG A 267 -24.79 6.91 12.15
C ARG A 267 -23.70 6.85 13.22
N GLY A 268 -23.16 7.99 13.62
CA GLY A 268 -22.17 8.01 14.69
C GLY A 268 -21.68 9.41 15.06
N THR A 269 -20.92 9.46 16.16
CA THR A 269 -20.22 10.67 16.62
C THR A 269 -18.74 10.56 16.28
N SER A 270 -17.89 11.46 16.82
CA SER A 270 -16.42 11.49 16.67
C SER A 270 -15.76 10.09 16.75
N ASN A 271 -16.02 9.34 17.82
CA ASN A 271 -15.31 8.08 18.08
C ASN A 271 -16.22 6.85 18.16
N HIS A 272 -17.52 7.00 17.93
CA HIS A 272 -18.50 5.92 18.15
C HIS A 272 -19.41 5.65 16.95
N LEU A 273 -19.70 4.37 16.72
CA LEU A 273 -20.72 3.89 15.80
C LEU A 273 -22.01 3.65 16.57
N LEU A 274 -23.12 4.28 16.17
CA LEU A 274 -24.40 4.19 16.86
C LEU A 274 -25.33 3.12 16.25
N GLY A 275 -25.07 2.69 15.02
CA GLY A 275 -25.96 1.78 14.30
C GLY A 275 -27.33 2.41 14.06
N THR A 276 -28.40 1.66 14.37
CA THR A 276 -29.78 2.15 14.43
C THR A 276 -30.13 2.79 15.77
N ASP A 277 -29.27 2.70 16.77
CA ASP A 277 -29.60 3.12 18.13
C ASP A 277 -29.49 4.63 18.28
N SER A 278 -30.40 5.22 19.04
CA SER A 278 -30.38 6.63 19.44
C SER A 278 -29.63 6.86 20.75
N CYS A 279 -28.94 5.85 21.29
CA CYS A 279 -28.35 5.89 22.64
C CYS A 279 -26.86 6.22 22.63
N ILE A 280 -26.42 6.92 23.68
CA ILE A 280 -25.12 7.62 23.80
C ILE A 280 -23.92 6.64 23.86
N THR A 281 -24.12 5.39 24.29
CA THR A 281 -23.05 4.38 24.34
C THR A 281 -22.92 3.68 22.98
N GLY A 282 -22.45 4.39 21.97
CA GLY A 282 -22.10 3.77 20.70
C GLY A 282 -20.90 2.82 20.84
N LEU A 283 -20.63 2.04 19.79
CA LEU A 283 -19.47 1.16 19.72
C LEU A 283 -18.22 2.00 19.38
N PRO A 284 -17.18 2.04 20.25
CA PRO A 284 -15.94 2.71 19.91
C PRO A 284 -15.31 2.10 18.66
N VAL A 285 -14.86 2.94 17.73
CA VAL A 285 -14.28 2.48 16.46
C VAL A 285 -13.03 1.65 16.71
N ASP A 286 -12.25 1.98 17.74
CA ASP A 286 -11.08 1.21 18.15
C ASP A 286 -11.42 -0.24 18.53
N SER A 287 -12.62 -0.46 19.08
CA SER A 287 -13.09 -1.82 19.41
C SER A 287 -13.32 -2.66 18.15
N VAL A 288 -13.69 -2.02 17.03
CA VAL A 288 -13.75 -2.65 15.70
C VAL A 288 -12.34 -2.98 15.23
N SER A 289 -11.40 -2.02 15.34
CA SER A 289 -10.02 -2.20 14.89
C SER A 289 -9.34 -3.40 15.54
N GLN A 290 -9.52 -3.55 16.85
CA GLN A 290 -8.96 -4.64 17.62
C GLN A 290 -9.36 -6.03 17.11
N GLN A 291 -10.54 -6.17 16.48
CA GLN A 291 -10.99 -7.47 15.94
C GLN A 291 -10.18 -7.93 14.72
N PHE A 292 -9.51 -7.02 14.03
CA PHE A 292 -8.78 -7.29 12.79
C PHE A 292 -7.25 -7.36 13.00
N THR A 293 -6.78 -7.14 14.22
CA THR A 293 -5.37 -7.35 14.60
C THR A 293 -5.01 -8.84 14.51
N ALA A 294 -3.71 -9.14 14.40
CA ALA A 294 -3.23 -10.52 14.40
C ALA A 294 -3.64 -11.31 15.67
N LYS A 295 -3.82 -10.60 16.80
CA LYS A 295 -4.33 -11.17 18.06
C LYS A 295 -5.83 -11.37 18.05
N GLY A 296 -6.59 -10.40 17.53
CA GLY A 296 -8.06 -10.43 17.45
C GLY A 296 -8.58 -11.47 16.46
N CYS A 297 -7.86 -11.66 15.35
CA CYS A 297 -8.16 -12.70 14.37
C CYS A 297 -6.90 -13.34 13.78
N PRO A 298 -6.38 -14.41 14.40
CA PRO A 298 -5.22 -15.14 13.89
C PRO A 298 -5.43 -15.72 12.47
N ALA A 299 -6.67 -16.03 12.09
CA ALA A 299 -6.99 -16.57 10.77
C ALA A 299 -6.76 -15.56 9.61
N LEU A 300 -6.68 -14.26 9.92
CA LEU A 300 -6.44 -13.18 8.98
C LEU A 300 -5.02 -12.58 9.11
N ALA A 301 -4.14 -13.17 9.92
CA ALA A 301 -2.75 -12.71 10.03
C ALA A 301 -2.02 -12.83 8.68
N GLY A 302 -1.31 -11.79 8.25
CA GLY A 302 -0.59 -11.73 6.97
C GLY A 302 -1.47 -11.52 5.73
N LYS A 303 -2.80 -11.48 5.88
CA LYS A 303 -3.76 -11.23 4.80
C LYS A 303 -4.18 -9.75 4.79
N PRO A 304 -4.37 -9.10 3.63
CA PRO A 304 -4.87 -7.73 3.62
C PRO A 304 -6.30 -7.67 4.14
N LYS A 305 -6.53 -6.74 5.06
CA LYS A 305 -7.78 -6.46 5.75
C LYS A 305 -8.22 -5.04 5.38
N LEU A 306 -9.25 -4.91 4.54
CA LEU A 306 -9.70 -3.61 4.04
C LEU A 306 -10.97 -3.18 4.79
N LEU A 307 -10.92 -2.05 5.48
CA LEU A 307 -12.05 -1.49 6.21
C LEU A 307 -12.51 -0.18 5.57
N PHE A 308 -13.77 -0.15 5.15
CA PHE A 308 -14.42 1.02 4.56
C PHE A 308 -15.58 1.45 5.46
N ILE A 309 -15.48 2.63 6.05
CA ILE A 309 -16.48 3.14 7.00
C ILE A 309 -17.10 4.40 6.41
N GLN A 310 -18.42 4.37 6.19
CA GLN A 310 -19.24 5.54 5.92
C GLN A 310 -19.97 5.90 7.21
N ARG A 311 -19.67 7.07 7.78
CA ARG A 311 -20.34 7.56 8.98
C ARG A 311 -21.15 8.82 8.72
N TYR A 312 -22.41 8.80 9.14
CA TYR A 312 -23.27 9.98 9.16
C TYR A 312 -23.19 10.62 10.54
N ASN A 313 -22.67 11.85 10.59
CA ASN A 313 -22.37 12.55 11.83
C ASN A 313 -23.66 13.04 12.48
N VAL A 314 -23.92 12.55 13.68
CA VAL A 314 -25.04 12.99 14.53
C VAL A 314 -24.49 13.97 15.55
N ALA A 315 -25.19 15.09 15.77
CA ALA A 315 -24.81 16.01 16.82
C ALA A 315 -24.81 15.30 18.18
N GLU A 316 -23.72 15.42 18.94
CA GLU A 316 -23.66 14.91 20.31
C GLU A 316 -24.76 15.59 21.13
N CYS A 317 -25.71 14.82 21.66
CA CYS A 317 -26.65 15.31 22.66
C CYS A 317 -25.84 15.67 23.92
N GLN A 318 -25.49 16.95 24.06
CA GLN A 318 -24.85 17.50 25.24
C GLN A 318 -25.72 17.19 26.48
N PRO A 319 -25.27 16.36 27.44
CA PRO A 319 -25.93 16.30 28.72
C PRO A 319 -25.72 17.67 29.38
N HIS A 320 -26.80 18.38 29.65
CA HIS A 320 -26.72 19.67 30.33
C HIS A 320 -25.94 19.52 31.65
N ASN A 321 -24.92 20.36 31.79
CA ASN A 321 -24.03 20.57 32.95
C ASN A 321 -23.02 19.45 33.25
N TRP A 322 -21.79 19.59 32.75
CA TRP A 322 -20.61 19.83 33.58
C TRP A 322 -19.62 20.69 32.79
N ARG A 323 -19.24 21.85 33.36
CA ARG A 323 -18.12 22.65 32.87
C ARG A 323 -16.86 21.89 33.24
N GLU A 324 -16.08 21.43 32.27
CA GLU A 324 -14.65 21.23 32.48
C GLU A 324 -13.91 21.36 31.15
N HIS A 325 -12.83 22.14 31.26
CA HIS A 325 -11.88 22.68 30.31
C HIS A 325 -11.72 22.02 28.93
N GLN A 326 -11.68 22.89 27.91
CA GLN A 326 -11.07 22.63 26.60
C GLN A 326 -9.61 22.22 26.82
N ASP A 327 -9.28 20.98 26.47
CA ASP A 327 -7.93 20.62 26.06
C ASP A 327 -7.96 20.38 24.55
N GLU A 328 -7.15 21.17 23.83
CA GLU A 328 -6.75 20.89 22.45
C GLU A 328 -5.86 19.64 22.49
N ASP A 329 -6.41 18.47 22.20
CA ASP A 329 -5.62 17.24 22.11
C ASP A 329 -4.82 17.24 20.80
N LEU A 330 -3.60 17.79 20.90
CA LEU A 330 -2.44 17.41 20.10
C LEU A 330 -2.08 15.95 20.45
N GLU A 331 -2.33 15.02 19.52
CA GLU A 331 -1.86 13.64 19.65
C GLU A 331 -0.33 13.63 19.81
N THR A 332 0.14 13.13 20.96
CA THR A 332 1.56 12.88 21.25
C THR A 332 1.73 11.40 21.57
N ASP A 333 2.55 10.70 20.80
CA ASP A 333 2.85 9.27 20.97
C ASP A 333 4.02 9.05 21.94
N GLY A 334 3.71 9.06 23.25
CA GLY A 334 4.66 8.67 24.30
C GLY A 334 4.68 7.16 24.54
N PHE A 335 5.64 6.43 23.95
CA PHE A 335 5.87 5.00 24.21
C PHE A 335 6.72 4.78 25.48
N ASN A 336 6.23 3.97 26.43
CA ASN A 336 6.99 3.49 27.59
C ASN A 336 7.55 2.09 27.32
N GLY A 337 8.83 1.91 27.61
CA GLY A 337 9.67 0.83 27.08
C GLY A 337 9.49 -0.59 27.65
N HIS A 338 10.08 -1.50 26.86
CA HIS A 338 10.50 -2.89 27.10
C HIS A 338 9.43 -4.00 27.17
N THR A 339 9.38 -4.83 26.12
CA THR A 339 9.85 -6.23 26.19
C THR A 339 9.96 -6.87 24.80
N THR A 340 10.99 -7.71 24.65
CA THR A 340 11.44 -8.44 23.47
C THR A 340 10.54 -9.63 23.12
N VAL A 341 9.86 -9.61 21.97
CA VAL A 341 9.46 -10.77 21.13
C VAL A 341 9.21 -10.23 19.72
N ASP A 342 9.61 -10.97 18.66
CA ASP A 342 9.23 -10.73 17.25
C ASP A 342 7.72 -10.52 17.11
N SER A 343 7.28 -9.27 17.20
CA SER A 343 5.87 -8.90 17.24
C SER A 343 5.54 -8.20 15.94
N ILE A 344 4.70 -8.83 15.11
CA ILE A 344 4.01 -8.16 14.02
C ILE A 344 3.39 -6.87 14.60
N PRO A 345 3.59 -5.69 13.99
CA PRO A 345 2.91 -4.47 14.43
C PRO A 345 1.41 -4.75 14.59
N GLU A 346 0.78 -4.30 15.68
CA GLU A 346 -0.58 -4.74 16.02
C GLU A 346 -1.60 -4.54 14.88
N ASN A 347 -1.37 -3.54 14.02
CA ASN A 347 -2.21 -3.18 12.88
C ASN A 347 -1.63 -3.52 11.50
N ALA A 348 -0.68 -4.45 11.41
CA ALA A 348 -0.12 -4.85 10.12
C ALA A 348 -1.19 -5.43 9.17
N ASP A 349 -1.03 -5.15 7.87
CA ASP A 349 -1.92 -5.59 6.79
C ASP A 349 -3.37 -5.07 6.90
N VAL A 350 -3.60 -3.96 7.61
CA VAL A 350 -4.92 -3.33 7.71
C VAL A 350 -4.93 -2.00 6.97
N PHE A 351 -5.93 -1.79 6.10
CA PHE A 351 -6.19 -0.52 5.45
C PHE A 351 -7.52 0.06 5.96
N TRP A 352 -7.50 1.33 6.33
CA TRP A 352 -8.68 2.07 6.80
C TRP A 352 -9.00 3.20 5.85
N SER A 353 -10.24 3.22 5.38
CA SER A 353 -10.82 4.36 4.68
C SER A 353 -12.09 4.75 5.39
N HIS A 354 -12.13 5.98 5.89
CA HIS A 354 -13.24 6.49 6.68
C HIS A 354 -13.74 7.79 6.06
N CYS A 355 -15.05 7.86 5.79
CA CYS A 355 -15.73 9.04 5.31
C CYS A 355 -16.76 9.52 6.32
N TRP A 356 -16.85 10.85 6.43
CA TRP A 356 -17.78 11.58 7.26
C TRP A 356 -18.76 12.33 6.37
N THR A 357 -20.04 12.26 6.72
CA THR A 357 -21.10 12.96 6.00
C THR A 357 -22.11 13.49 7.00
N ASP A 358 -22.70 14.63 6.70
CA ASP A 358 -23.73 15.21 7.55
C ASP A 358 -25.00 14.33 7.54
N GLU A 359 -25.59 14.08 8.71
CA GLU A 359 -26.82 13.29 8.84
C GLU A 359 -28.01 13.89 8.06
N HIS A 360 -28.09 15.22 7.91
CA HIS A 360 -29.19 15.86 7.16
C HIS A 360 -29.33 15.31 5.74
N GLN A 361 -28.24 14.81 5.14
CA GLN A 361 -28.29 14.19 3.81
C GLN A 361 -29.11 12.89 3.77
N LEU A 362 -29.33 12.24 4.92
CA LEU A 362 -30.22 11.09 5.03
C LEU A 362 -31.70 11.49 5.07
N GLU A 363 -32.01 12.75 5.39
CA GLU A 363 -33.37 13.27 5.51
C GLU A 363 -33.90 13.84 4.18
N GLU A 364 -33.01 14.16 3.24
CA GLU A 364 -33.33 14.79 1.95
C GLU A 364 -33.96 13.85 0.89
N GLY A 365 -34.23 12.57 1.24
CA GLY A 365 -34.86 11.58 0.35
C GLY A 365 -34.00 10.33 0.15
N PRO A 366 -34.15 9.58 -0.97
CA PRO A 366 -33.30 8.42 -1.25
C PRO A 366 -31.85 8.88 -1.43
N HIS A 367 -31.05 8.66 -0.40
CA HIS A 367 -29.67 9.09 -0.32
C HIS A 367 -28.71 8.03 -0.87
N PHE A 368 -27.66 8.47 -1.56
CA PHE A 368 -26.55 7.62 -2.00
C PHE A 368 -25.23 8.28 -1.59
N SER A 369 -24.38 7.55 -0.89
CA SER A 369 -23.07 8.06 -0.49
C SER A 369 -22.17 8.30 -1.71
N ALA A 370 -21.73 9.55 -1.88
CA ALA A 370 -20.73 9.91 -2.89
C ALA A 370 -19.41 9.14 -2.68
N TYR A 371 -19.05 8.87 -1.42
CA TYR A 371 -17.87 8.10 -1.05
C TYR A 371 -18.00 6.63 -1.49
N LEU A 372 -19.11 5.96 -1.17
CA LEU A 372 -19.31 4.55 -1.53
C LEU A 372 -19.47 4.35 -3.04
N LYS A 373 -20.04 5.35 -3.74
CA LYS A 373 -20.07 5.39 -5.20
C LYS A 373 -18.66 5.52 -5.79
N ALA A 374 -17.86 6.47 -5.32
CA ALA A 374 -16.49 6.64 -5.79
C ALA A 374 -15.62 5.40 -5.50
N LEU A 375 -15.79 4.79 -4.33
CA LEU A 375 -15.15 3.53 -3.94
C LEU A 375 -15.51 2.40 -4.93
N THR A 376 -16.80 2.21 -5.19
CA THR A 376 -17.30 1.20 -6.13
C THR A 376 -16.72 1.42 -7.54
N ASP A 377 -16.78 2.65 -8.04
CA ASP A 377 -16.26 2.99 -9.36
C ASP A 377 -14.75 2.73 -9.46
N ALA A 378 -13.98 3.09 -8.43
CA ALA A 378 -12.55 2.86 -8.37
C ALA A 378 -12.21 1.37 -8.38
N LEU A 379 -12.89 0.56 -7.56
CA LEU A 379 -12.67 -0.88 -7.47
C LEU A 379 -13.01 -1.60 -8.78
N LEU A 380 -14.16 -1.30 -9.38
CA LEU A 380 -14.58 -1.92 -10.65
C LEU A 380 -13.76 -1.45 -11.85
N LYS A 381 -13.28 -0.20 -11.82
CA LYS A 381 -12.33 0.30 -12.83
C LYS A 381 -10.99 -0.40 -12.71
N GLY A 382 -10.50 -0.63 -11.48
CA GLY A 382 -9.32 -1.43 -11.20
C GLY A 382 -9.46 -2.86 -11.76
N GLN A 383 -10.57 -3.54 -11.48
CA GLN A 383 -10.82 -4.90 -11.98
C GLN A 383 -10.76 -5.01 -13.51
N ARG A 384 -11.40 -4.08 -14.23
CA ARG A 384 -11.43 -4.09 -15.71
C ARG A 384 -10.04 -3.96 -16.33
N ARG A 385 -9.12 -3.24 -15.68
CA ARG A 385 -7.74 -3.09 -16.16
C ARG A 385 -6.98 -4.42 -16.17
N TYR A 386 -7.22 -5.29 -15.19
CA TYR A 386 -6.54 -6.58 -15.08
C TYR A 386 -7.30 -7.75 -15.74
N GLY A 387 -8.62 -7.65 -15.90
CA GLY A 387 -9.44 -8.69 -16.56
C GLY A 387 -9.28 -8.75 -18.08
N THR A 388 -8.90 -7.64 -18.73
CA THR A 388 -8.77 -7.58 -20.21
C THR A 388 -7.48 -8.21 -20.72
N SER A 389 -6.51 -8.49 -19.85
CA SER A 389 -5.22 -9.14 -20.20
C SER A 389 -5.29 -10.67 -20.36
N MET A 390 -6.43 -11.31 -20.07
CA MET A 390 -6.58 -12.77 -20.20
C MET A 390 -7.24 -13.25 -21.50
N PHE A 391 -7.65 -12.33 -22.39
CA PHE A 391 -8.26 -12.67 -23.68
C PHE A 391 -7.75 -11.77 -24.81
N THR A 392 -6.45 -11.80 -25.08
CA THR A 392 -5.86 -11.41 -26.37
C THR A 392 -4.56 -12.15 -26.59
#